data_AF-A0A946K942-F1
#
_entry.id   AF-A0A946K942-F1
#
_cell.length_a   1.000
_cell.length_b   1.000
_cell.length_c   1.000
_cell.angle_alpha   90.00
_cell.angle_beta   90.00
_cell.angle_gamma   90.00
#
_symmetry.space_group_name_H-M   'P 1'
#
loop_
_entity.id
_entity.type
_entity.pdbx_description
1 polymer ?
#
loop_
_entity_poly.entity_id
_entity_poly.type
_entity_poly.pdbx_seq_one_letter_code
_entity_poly.pdbx_strand_id
1 'polypeptide(L)'
;MQHFSDLYWRLDSTSSTNQKVSALKNYFASVPSQDAACALSVLCGAKQVRAVSTRLLREWAAEAAGLPLWLVEESYAHVGDLAETLALILPEQLT
;
A
#
# COMPACT_ATOMS: atom_id res chain seq x y z
N MET A 1 9.55 -3.77 0.18
CA MET A 1 8.25 -3.06 0.39
C MET A 1 7.86 -2.91 1.86
N GLN A 2 8.03 -3.92 2.74
CA GLN A 2 7.68 -3.79 4.18
C GLN A 2 8.29 -2.54 4.85
N HIS A 3 9.58 -2.28 4.64
CA HIS A 3 10.24 -1.08 5.15
C HIS A 3 9.60 0.25 4.69
N PHE A 4 9.03 0.28 3.47
CA PHE A 4 8.37 1.47 2.95
C PHE A 4 6.99 1.67 3.59
N SER A 5 6.23 0.58 3.77
CA SER A 5 4.98 0.61 4.54
C SER A 5 5.21 1.09 5.97
N ASP A 6 6.27 0.62 6.63
CA ASP A 6 6.66 1.07 7.97
C ASP A 6 7.02 2.56 7.99
N LEU A 7 7.75 3.05 6.98
CA LEU A 7 8.02 4.48 6.82
C LEU A 7 6.71 5.26 6.69
N TYR A 8 5.81 4.81 5.84
CA TYR A 8 4.54 5.50 5.59
C TYR A 8 3.72 5.63 6.89
N TRP A 9 3.57 4.53 7.63
CA TRP A 9 2.90 4.54 8.93
C TRP A 9 3.55 5.52 9.93
N ARG A 10 4.88 5.55 10.01
CA ARG A 10 5.60 6.50 10.89
C ARG A 10 5.43 7.96 10.47
N LEU A 11 5.32 8.22 9.17
CA LEU A 11 5.11 9.58 8.65
C LEU A 11 3.68 10.07 8.92
N ASP A 12 2.71 9.17 8.83
CA ASP A 12 1.30 9.46 9.06
C ASP A 12 0.97 9.62 10.56
N SER A 13 1.62 8.82 11.42
CA SER A 13 1.40 8.82 12.87
C SER A 13 1.94 10.06 13.60
N THR A 14 2.53 11.04 12.91
CA THR A 14 3.15 12.21 13.56
C THR A 14 2.92 13.49 12.77
N SER A 15 2.73 14.60 13.48
CA SER A 15 2.72 15.96 12.90
C SER A 15 4.07 16.67 13.01
N SER A 16 5.04 16.10 13.73
CA SER A 16 6.33 16.75 13.98
C SER A 16 7.26 16.66 12.78
N THR A 17 7.63 17.81 12.21
CA THR A 17 8.58 17.91 11.09
C THR A 17 9.91 17.21 11.39
N ASN A 18 10.46 17.39 12.58
CA ASN A 18 11.73 16.78 12.96
C ASN A 18 11.65 15.26 13.04
N GLN A 19 10.52 14.71 13.51
CA GLN A 19 10.30 13.27 13.52
C GLN A 19 10.16 12.71 12.10
N LYS A 20 9.44 13.41 11.21
CA LYS A 20 9.34 13.03 9.79
C LYS A 20 10.71 13.03 9.12
N VAL A 21 11.51 14.08 9.33
CA VAL A 21 12.88 14.16 8.78
C VAL A 21 13.76 13.02 9.31
N SER A 22 13.67 12.70 10.61
CA SER A 22 14.40 11.58 11.21
C SER A 22 14.00 10.24 10.59
N ALA A 23 12.69 9.99 10.43
CA ALA A 23 12.17 8.76 9.82
C ALA A 23 12.65 8.60 8.37
N LEU A 24 12.60 9.68 7.57
CA LEU A 24 13.10 9.69 6.19
C LEU A 24 14.60 9.39 6.13
N LYS A 25 15.42 10.06 6.96
CA LYS A 25 16.87 9.81 7.01
C LYS A 25 17.19 8.35 7.32
N ASN A 26 16.53 7.80 8.34
CA ASN A 26 16.75 6.41 8.76
C ASN A 26 16.35 5.42 7.66
N TYR A 27 15.22 5.66 6.99
CA TYR A 27 14.79 4.83 5.87
C TYR A 27 15.79 4.86 4.71
N PHE A 28 16.16 6.04 4.22
CA PHE A 28 17.07 6.17 3.08
C PHE A 28 18.49 5.67 3.36
N ALA A 29 18.91 5.63 4.63
CA ALA A 29 20.19 5.05 5.03
C ALA A 29 20.17 3.51 5.16
N SER A 30 18.99 2.88 5.25
CA SER A 30 18.85 1.45 5.57
C SER A 30 18.42 0.57 4.40
N VAL A 31 17.81 1.14 3.36
CA VAL A 31 17.32 0.37 2.20
C VAL A 31 18.29 0.45 1.00
N PRO A 32 18.26 -0.52 0.08
CA PRO A 32 18.99 -0.44 -1.18
C PRO A 32 18.63 0.81 -2.00
N SER A 33 19.56 1.29 -2.82
CA SER A 33 19.37 2.50 -3.64
C SER A 33 18.17 2.43 -4.59
N GLN A 34 17.82 1.23 -5.09
CA GLN A 34 16.65 1.03 -5.93
C GLN A 34 15.33 1.23 -5.17
N ASP A 35 15.23 0.70 -3.95
CA ASP A 35 14.07 0.89 -3.07
C ASP A 35 13.94 2.35 -2.64
N ALA A 36 15.07 2.99 -2.31
CA ALA A 36 15.13 4.41 -2.01
C ALA A 36 14.63 5.28 -3.17
N ALA A 37 15.07 5.01 -4.40
CA ALA A 37 14.62 5.74 -5.58
C ALA A 37 13.10 5.57 -5.82
N CYS A 38 12.58 4.35 -5.64
CA CYS A 38 11.15 4.08 -5.75
C CYS A 38 10.36 4.85 -4.68
N ALA A 39 10.74 4.74 -3.40
CA ALA A 39 10.08 5.45 -2.30
C ALA A 39 10.08 6.97 -2.50
N LEU A 40 11.22 7.54 -2.94
CA LEU A 40 11.33 8.96 -3.22
C LEU A 40 10.35 9.39 -4.32
N SER A 41 10.23 8.61 -5.39
CA SER A 41 9.28 8.92 -6.47
C SER A 41 7.83 8.97 -5.98
N VAL A 42 7.43 8.03 -5.11
CA VAL A 42 6.09 7.98 -4.52
C VAL A 42 5.86 9.19 -3.62
N LEU A 43 6.80 9.49 -2.73
CA LEU A 43 6.69 10.60 -1.76
C LEU A 43 6.67 11.98 -2.43
N CYS A 44 7.36 12.14 -3.56
CA CYS A 44 7.33 13.37 -4.35
C CYS A 44 6.07 13.51 -5.23
N GLY A 45 5.11 12.59 -5.12
CA GLY A 45 3.87 12.64 -5.90
C GLY A 45 4.06 12.31 -7.38
N ALA A 46 5.09 11.53 -7.74
CA ALA A 46 5.26 11.10 -9.12
C ALA A 46 4.04 10.30 -9.58
N LYS A 47 3.59 10.58 -10.82
CA LYS A 47 2.45 9.89 -11.42
C LYS A 47 2.74 8.40 -11.52
N GLN A 48 2.01 7.60 -10.74
CA GLN A 48 2.13 6.15 -10.77
C GLN A 48 1.41 5.61 -12.02
N VAL A 49 2.10 4.77 -12.78
CA VAL A 49 1.52 4.10 -13.94
C VAL A 49 0.60 2.98 -13.42
N ARG A 50 -0.67 2.99 -13.84
CA ARG A 50 -1.58 1.89 -13.54
C ARG A 50 -1.23 0.70 -14.45
N ALA A 51 -0.44 -0.23 -13.92
CA ALA A 51 -0.05 -1.43 -14.64
C ALA A 51 -1.20 -2.44 -14.79
N VAL A 52 -2.17 -2.42 -13.87
CA VAL A 52 -3.30 -3.36 -13.83
C VAL A 52 -4.62 -2.63 -13.63
N SER A 53 -5.71 -3.23 -14.11
CA SER A 53 -7.05 -2.68 -13.92
C SER A 53 -7.59 -2.98 -12.52
N THR A 54 -8.50 -2.13 -12.03
CA THR A 54 -9.17 -2.36 -10.73
C THR A 54 -10.04 -3.61 -10.73
N ARG A 55 -10.53 -4.02 -11.91
CA ARG A 55 -11.26 -5.28 -12.10
C ARG A 55 -10.37 -6.48 -11.79
N LEU A 56 -9.18 -6.55 -12.40
CA LEU A 56 -8.23 -7.64 -12.17
C LEU A 56 -7.83 -7.73 -10.69
N LEU A 57 -7.63 -6.60 -10.03
CA LEU A 57 -7.33 -6.56 -8.60
C LEU A 57 -8.45 -7.21 -7.75
N ARG A 58 -9.72 -6.93 -8.05
CA ARG A 58 -10.85 -7.55 -7.33
C ARG A 58 -10.97 -9.04 -7.62
N GLU A 59 -10.78 -9.45 -8.88
CA GLU A 59 -10.80 -10.86 -9.28
C GLU A 59 -9.70 -11.66 -8.55
N TRP A 60 -8.46 -11.17 -8.53
CA TRP A 60 -7.37 -11.82 -7.82
C TRP A 60 -7.53 -11.83 -6.31
N ALA A 61 -8.09 -10.75 -5.73
CA ALA A 61 -8.36 -10.72 -4.30
C ALA A 61 -9.45 -11.71 -3.89
N ALA A 62 -10.50 -11.84 -4.71
CA ALA A 62 -11.55 -12.83 -4.51
C ALA A 62 -10.96 -14.26 -4.54
N GLU A 63 -10.12 -14.54 -5.53
CA GLU A 63 -9.41 -15.82 -5.65
C GLU A 63 -8.51 -16.10 -4.43
N ALA A 64 -7.65 -15.14 -4.07
CA ALA A 64 -6.71 -15.27 -2.95
C ALA A 64 -7.39 -15.42 -1.59
N ALA A 65 -8.56 -14.78 -1.40
CA ALA A 65 -9.33 -14.86 -0.16
C ALA A 65 -10.32 -16.05 -0.13
N GLY A 66 -10.47 -16.79 -1.23
CA GLY A 66 -11.47 -17.84 -1.35
C GLY A 66 -12.92 -17.32 -1.27
N LEU A 67 -13.14 -16.06 -1.67
CA LEU A 67 -14.45 -15.41 -1.64
C LEU A 67 -15.04 -15.34 -3.05
N PRO A 68 -16.37 -15.41 -3.18
CA PRO A 68 -17.00 -15.11 -4.46
C PRO A 68 -16.83 -13.63 -4.82
N LEU A 69 -16.58 -13.33 -6.10
CA LEU A 69 -16.31 -11.96 -6.58
C LEU A 69 -17.38 -10.95 -6.15
N TRP A 70 -18.67 -11.33 -6.18
CA TRP A 70 -19.77 -10.45 -5.80
C TRP A 70 -19.64 -9.94 -4.36
N LEU A 71 -19.08 -10.74 -3.45
CA LEU A 71 -18.91 -10.33 -2.04
C LEU A 71 -17.79 -9.30 -1.89
N VAL A 72 -16.74 -9.40 -2.72
CA VAL A 72 -15.67 -8.39 -2.79
C VAL A 72 -16.21 -7.08 -3.38
N GLU A 73 -17.10 -7.16 -4.37
CA GLU A 73 -17.75 -5.98 -4.97
C GLU A 73 -18.70 -5.28 -4.00
N GLU A 74 -19.51 -6.03 -3.25
CA GLU A 74 -20.37 -5.47 -2.19
C GLU A 74 -19.55 -4.85 -1.05
N SER A 75 -18.46 -5.51 -0.65
CA SER A 75 -17.54 -4.98 0.36
C SER A 75 -16.90 -3.67 -0.11
N TYR A 76 -16.47 -3.62 -1.37
CA TYR A 76 -15.95 -2.39 -1.99
C TYR A 76 -17.00 -1.28 -2.04
N ALA A 77 -18.25 -1.59 -2.39
CA ALA A 77 -19.34 -0.62 -2.40
C ALA A 77 -19.62 -0.04 -1.01
N HIS A 78 -19.41 -0.82 0.05
CA HIS A 78 -19.57 -0.37 1.42
C HIS A 78 -18.39 0.47 1.94
N VAL A 79 -17.15 0.03 1.68
CA VAL A 79 -15.93 0.70 2.15
C VAL A 79 -15.63 1.97 1.35
N GLY A 80 -15.88 1.96 0.04
CA GLY A 80 -15.66 3.10 -0.86
C GLY A 80 -14.20 3.28 -1.32
N ASP A 81 -13.22 2.66 -0.65
CA ASP A 81 -11.82 2.64 -1.05
C ASP A 81 -11.34 1.24 -1.41
N LEU A 82 -10.71 1.10 -2.58
CA LEU A 82 -10.27 -0.20 -3.07
C LEU A 82 -9.07 -0.71 -2.30
N ALA A 83 -8.11 0.15 -1.94
CA ALA A 83 -6.92 -0.27 -1.22
C ALA A 83 -7.29 -0.78 0.19
N GLU A 84 -8.19 -0.07 0.89
CA GLU A 84 -8.74 -0.49 2.17
C GLU A 84 -9.52 -1.80 2.04
N THR A 85 -10.39 -1.93 1.04
CA THR A 85 -11.14 -3.17 0.80
C THR A 85 -10.21 -4.36 0.61
N LEU A 86 -9.16 -4.21 -0.20
CA LEU A 86 -8.18 -5.27 -0.46
C LEU A 86 -7.39 -5.60 0.81
N ALA A 87 -6.98 -4.59 1.59
CA ALA A 87 -6.26 -4.79 2.83
C ALA A 87 -7.08 -5.54 3.90
N LEU A 88 -8.41 -5.39 3.88
CA LEU A 88 -9.31 -6.07 4.82
C LEU A 88 -9.67 -7.50 4.40
N ILE A 89 -9.71 -7.78 3.10
CA ILE A 89 -10.17 -9.08 2.57
C ILE A 89 -9.03 -10.08 2.36
N LEU A 90 -7.83 -9.59 2.01
CA LEU A 90 -6.70 -10.47 1.77
C LEU A 90 -6.28 -11.19 3.07
N PRO A 91 -5.98 -12.50 3.00
CA PRO A 91 -5.50 -13.23 4.16
C PRO A 91 -4.14 -12.71 4.60
N GLU A 92 -3.85 -12.78 5.90
CA GLU A 92 -2.59 -12.33 6.50
C GLU A 92 -1.36 -13.07 5.95
N GLN A 93 -1.58 -14.30 5.44
CA GLN A 93 -0.60 -15.08 4.72
C GLN A 93 -1.21 -15.55 3.39
N LEU A 94 -0.62 -15.13 2.28
CA LEU A 94 -0.90 -15.69 0.96
C LEU A 94 -0.18 -17.04 0.86
N THR A 95 -0.93 -18.13 0.97
CA THR A 95 -0.43 -19.51 0.77
C THR A 95 -0.10 -19.82 -0.67
#